data_AF-A0A2N8M0Y2-F1
#
_entry.id   AF-A0A2N8M0Y2-F1
#
_cell.length_a   1.000
_cell.length_b   1.000
_cell.length_c   1.000
_cell.angle_alpha   90.00
_cell.angle_beta   90.00
_cell.angle_gamma   90.00
#
_symmetry.space_group_name_H-M   'P 1'
#
loop_
_entity.id
_entity.type
_entity.pdbx_description
1 polymer ?
#
loop_
_entity_poly.entity_id
_entity_poly.type
_entity_poly.pdbx_seq_one_letter_code
_entity_poly.pdbx_strand_id
1 'polypeptide(L)'
;MTASADNTSDHRWLMQYNIVNLVNQCRRLIRAEFDDSLSLTDPRLREKLAHYAGRTRSQGLQRLYGEIRLALIQLEGEDTLVTPEAATPIRRYRGQPIDAGNQATQTDTGDKPHRAGKTLMYRGRAVAQR
;
A
#
# COMPACT_ATOMS: atom_id res chain seq x y z
N MET A 1 -21.63 10.83 16.35
CA MET A 1 -20.47 11.33 17.11
C MET A 1 -19.23 10.66 16.54
N THR A 2 -18.55 11.33 15.60
CA THR A 2 -17.40 10.78 14.85
C THR A 2 -16.09 11.25 15.49
N ALA A 3 -15.15 10.32 15.64
CA ALA A 3 -13.93 10.42 16.44
C ALA A 3 -13.06 11.65 16.13
N SER A 4 -12.69 12.39 17.18
CA SER A 4 -11.75 13.53 17.12
C SER A 4 -10.32 13.16 17.56
N ALA A 5 -9.93 11.88 17.44
CA ALA A 5 -8.82 11.33 18.21
C ALA A 5 -7.45 11.20 17.53
N ASP A 6 -7.22 11.65 16.28
CA ASP A 6 -5.90 11.38 15.65
C ASP A 6 -5.31 12.46 14.73
N ASN A 7 -5.59 13.75 14.98
CA ASN A 7 -4.96 14.84 14.20
C ASN A 7 -3.43 14.92 14.38
N THR A 8 -2.88 14.35 15.46
CA THR A 8 -1.44 14.37 15.75
C THR A 8 -0.67 13.37 14.90
N SER A 9 -1.25 12.21 14.59
CA SER A 9 -0.60 11.20 13.74
C SER A 9 -0.53 11.67 12.29
N ASP A 10 -1.57 12.38 11.82
CA ASP A 10 -1.62 12.97 10.48
C ASP A 10 -0.53 14.03 10.22
N HIS A 11 0.13 14.55 11.26
CA HIS A 11 1.25 15.51 11.11
C HIS A 11 2.61 14.91 11.49
N ARG A 12 2.67 13.65 11.93
CA ARG A 12 3.92 12.99 12.34
C ARG A 12 4.96 12.98 11.22
N TRP A 13 4.53 12.84 9.97
CA TRP A 13 5.40 12.83 8.80
C TRP A 13 6.05 14.18 8.48
N LEU A 14 5.47 15.28 8.97
CA LEU A 14 6.06 16.62 8.85
C LEU A 14 7.16 16.86 9.89
N MET A 15 7.47 15.91 10.76
CA MET A 15 8.63 16.01 11.66
C MET A 15 9.95 15.75 10.92
N GLN A 16 9.91 15.12 9.75
CA GLN A 16 11.10 14.87 8.96
C GLN A 16 11.44 16.07 8.08
N TYR A 17 12.64 16.63 8.28
CA TYR A 17 13.13 17.77 7.49
C TYR A 17 13.07 17.51 5.98
N ASN A 18 13.45 16.30 5.55
CA ASN A 18 13.42 15.94 4.13
C ASN A 18 12.00 16.11 3.55
N ILE A 19 10.99 15.57 4.23
CA ILE A 19 9.61 15.65 3.75
C ILE A 19 9.10 17.10 3.77
N VAL A 20 9.39 17.85 4.83
CA VAL A 20 9.03 19.27 4.91
C VAL A 20 9.64 20.07 3.76
N ASN A 21 10.89 19.80 3.39
CA ASN A 21 11.54 20.46 2.27
C ASN A 21 10.83 20.14 0.95
N LEU A 22 10.54 18.87 0.69
CA LEU A 22 9.81 18.44 -0.51
C LEU A 22 8.40 19.06 -0.58
N VAL A 23 7.66 19.07 0.52
CA VAL A 23 6.34 19.70 0.61
C VAL A 23 6.44 21.20 0.34
N ASN A 24 7.42 21.89 0.92
CA ASN A 24 7.61 23.32 0.67
C ASN A 24 7.99 23.64 -0.78
N GLN A 25 8.69 22.75 -1.47
CA GLN A 25 8.94 22.88 -2.91
C GLN A 25 7.65 22.68 -3.71
N CYS A 26 6.88 21.64 -3.41
CA CYS A 26 5.54 21.43 -3.99
C CYS A 26 4.63 22.65 -3.78
N ARG A 27 4.61 23.24 -2.57
CA ARG A 27 3.79 24.43 -2.26
C ARG A 27 4.13 25.63 -3.15
N ARG A 28 5.43 25.86 -3.43
CA ARG A 28 5.85 26.95 -4.32
C ARG A 28 5.38 26.72 -5.75
N LEU A 29 5.46 25.48 -6.24
CA LEU A 29 4.99 25.13 -7.57
C LEU A 29 3.47 25.23 -7.68
N ILE A 30 2.75 24.74 -6.67
CA ILE A 30 1.28 24.84 -6.61
C ILE A 30 0.83 26.29 -6.60
N ARG A 31 1.49 27.15 -5.81
CA ARG A 31 1.23 28.58 -5.82
C ARG A 31 1.48 29.22 -7.18
N ALA A 32 2.54 28.82 -7.88
CA ALA A 32 2.86 29.37 -9.20
C ALA A 32 1.88 28.90 -10.30
N GLU A 33 1.35 27.67 -10.21
CA GLU A 33 0.48 27.08 -11.24
C GLU A 33 -1.02 27.32 -10.97
N PHE A 34 -1.45 27.35 -9.71
CA PHE A 34 -2.85 27.40 -9.31
C PHE A 34 -3.23 28.64 -8.47
N ASP A 35 -2.26 29.49 -8.13
CA ASP A 35 -2.43 30.64 -7.22
C ASP A 35 -3.00 30.27 -5.83
N ASP A 36 -2.90 29.00 -5.43
CA ASP A 36 -3.36 28.50 -4.14
C ASP A 36 -2.20 28.33 -3.14
N SER A 37 -2.49 28.58 -1.86
CA SER A 37 -1.52 28.53 -0.75
C SER A 37 -1.93 27.47 0.27
N LEU A 38 -1.24 26.33 0.23
CA LEU A 38 -1.45 25.24 1.18
C LEU A 38 -0.82 25.57 2.53
N SER A 39 -1.43 25.16 3.64
CA SER A 39 -0.81 25.24 4.99
C SER A 39 -0.19 23.91 5.39
N LEU A 40 0.96 23.95 6.09
CA LEU A 40 1.58 22.76 6.68
C LEU A 40 0.81 22.21 7.89
N THR A 41 -0.06 23.03 8.48
CA THR A 41 -0.91 22.64 9.63
C THR A 41 -2.28 22.15 9.21
N ASP A 42 -2.52 22.00 7.90
CA ASP A 42 -3.81 21.55 7.38
C ASP A 42 -3.91 20.02 7.50
N PRO A 43 -4.89 19.48 8.23
CA PRO A 43 -5.09 18.03 8.30
C PRO A 43 -5.37 17.40 6.93
N ARG A 44 -5.90 18.17 5.97
CA ARG A 44 -6.14 17.70 4.60
C ARG A 44 -4.98 17.97 3.65
N LEU A 45 -3.79 18.31 4.16
CA LEU A 45 -2.62 18.62 3.34
C LEU A 45 -2.27 17.47 2.38
N ARG A 46 -2.29 16.22 2.85
CA ARG A 46 -2.01 15.03 2.04
C ARG A 46 -2.98 14.91 0.85
N GLU A 47 -4.27 15.01 1.12
CA GLU A 47 -5.33 14.95 0.10
C GLU A 47 -5.19 16.08 -0.92
N LYS A 48 -4.93 17.31 -0.45
CA LYS A 48 -4.73 18.46 -1.35
C LYS A 48 -3.50 18.30 -2.23
N LEU A 49 -2.38 17.80 -1.69
CA LEU A 49 -1.19 17.51 -2.48
C LEU A 49 -1.48 16.47 -3.56
N ALA A 50 -2.19 15.40 -3.22
CA ALA A 50 -2.60 14.37 -4.18
C ALA A 50 -3.52 14.95 -5.26
N HIS A 51 -4.47 15.80 -4.87
CA HIS A 51 -5.39 16.47 -5.79
C HIS A 51 -4.63 17.34 -6.81
N TYR A 52 -3.71 18.19 -6.36
CA TYR A 52 -2.92 19.04 -7.24
C TYR A 52 -1.93 18.24 -8.09
N ALA A 53 -1.33 17.18 -7.55
CA ALA A 53 -0.46 16.29 -8.31
C ALA A 53 -1.21 15.56 -9.45
N GLY A 54 -2.50 15.26 -9.29
CA GLY A 54 -3.34 14.70 -10.35
C GLY A 54 -3.79 15.73 -11.40
N ARG A 55 -3.80 17.03 -11.06
CA ARG A 55 -4.28 18.12 -11.92
C ARG A 55 -3.16 18.86 -12.65
N THR A 56 -1.95 18.87 -12.10
CA THR A 56 -0.80 19.60 -12.66
C THR A 56 -0.36 19.05 -14.01
N ARG A 57 0.14 19.95 -14.86
CA ARG A 57 0.87 19.60 -16.08
C ARG A 57 2.39 19.68 -15.90
N SER A 58 2.85 20.16 -14.75
CA SER A 58 4.27 20.34 -14.43
C SER A 58 4.91 19.00 -14.07
N GLN A 59 5.89 18.58 -14.88
CA GLN A 59 6.70 17.40 -14.58
C GLN A 59 7.47 17.54 -13.26
N GLY A 60 7.90 18.77 -12.92
CA GLY A 60 8.61 19.05 -11.67
C GLY A 60 7.74 18.79 -10.44
N LEU A 61 6.47 19.19 -10.48
CA LEU A 61 5.51 18.96 -9.39
C LEU A 61 5.20 17.47 -9.26
N GLN A 62 4.95 16.78 -10.38
CA GLN A 62 4.71 15.34 -10.38
C GLN A 62 5.88 14.55 -9.80
N ARG A 63 7.11 14.92 -10.16
CA ARG A 63 8.33 14.30 -9.62
C ARG A 63 8.46 14.50 -8.11
N LEU A 64 8.33 15.74 -7.63
CA LEU A 64 8.42 16.05 -6.20
C LEU A 64 7.33 15.33 -5.40
N TYR A 65 6.11 15.25 -5.93
CA TYR A 65 5.05 14.49 -5.30
C TYR A 65 5.38 12.99 -5.22
N GLY A 66 5.97 12.41 -6.26
CA GLY A 66 6.49 11.05 -6.22
C GLY A 66 7.55 10.84 -5.14
N GLU A 67 8.49 11.77 -4.99
CA GLU A 67 9.52 11.73 -3.94
C GLU A 67 8.90 11.81 -2.54
N ILE A 68 7.88 12.67 -2.34
CA ILE A 68 7.11 12.73 -1.10
C ILE A 68 6.47 11.37 -0.80
N ARG A 69 5.80 10.75 -1.78
CA ARG A 69 5.17 9.43 -1.59
C ARG A 69 6.18 8.36 -1.18
N LEU A 70 7.36 8.33 -1.81
CA LEU A 70 8.41 7.39 -1.45
C LEU A 70 8.95 7.63 -0.04
N ALA A 71 9.13 8.90 0.36
CA ALA A 71 9.57 9.24 1.72
C ALA A 71 8.52 8.87 2.77
N LEU A 72 7.23 9.04 2.45
CA LEU A 72 6.13 8.61 3.31
C LEU A 72 6.12 7.09 3.52
N ILE A 73 6.28 6.31 2.45
CA ILE A 73 6.39 4.85 2.53
C ILE A 73 7.57 4.42 3.42
N GLN A 74 8.70 5.12 3.34
CA GLN A 74 9.86 4.82 4.19
C GLN A 74 9.61 5.13 5.67
N LEU A 75 8.77 6.11 5.98
CA LEU A 75 8.51 6.54 7.37
C LEU A 75 7.39 5.74 8.03
N GLU A 76 6.28 5.52 7.33
CA GLU A 76 5.07 4.89 7.89
C GLU A 76 5.00 3.39 7.59
N GLY A 77 5.91 2.86 6.75
CA GLY A 77 5.81 1.53 6.17
C GLY A 77 5.07 1.57 4.82
N GLU A 78 4.98 0.42 4.13
CA GLU A 78 4.14 0.30 2.94
C GLU A 78 2.75 0.87 3.26
N ASP A 79 2.41 1.97 2.57
CA ASP A 79 1.08 2.55 2.57
C ASP A 79 0.20 1.39 2.13
N THR A 80 -0.53 0.80 3.09
CA THR A 80 -1.43 -0.30 2.77
C THR A 80 -2.42 0.33 1.82
N LEU A 81 -2.20 0.12 0.51
CA LEU A 81 -3.24 0.26 -0.48
C LEU A 81 -4.39 -0.47 0.19
N VAL A 82 -5.42 0.27 0.57
CA VAL A 82 -6.73 -0.31 0.85
C VAL A 82 -7.14 -0.86 -0.51
N THR A 83 -6.53 -1.99 -0.86
CA THR A 83 -7.05 -2.97 -1.78
C THR A 83 -8.43 -3.17 -1.20
N PRO A 84 -9.50 -2.80 -1.92
CA PRO A 84 -10.84 -3.14 -1.47
C PRO A 84 -10.78 -4.62 -1.14
N GLU A 85 -11.00 -4.90 0.14
CA GLU A 85 -10.91 -6.19 0.83
C GLU A 85 -10.70 -7.33 -0.15
N ALA A 86 -9.48 -7.89 -0.17
CA ALA A 86 -9.13 -9.00 -1.03
C ALA A 86 -10.28 -10.02 -0.99
N ALA A 87 -11.11 -10.04 -2.03
CA ALA A 87 -12.25 -10.92 -2.11
C ALA A 87 -11.69 -12.32 -1.93
N THR A 88 -12.03 -12.95 -0.81
CA THR A 88 -11.62 -14.31 -0.50
C THR A 88 -11.87 -15.14 -1.74
N PRO A 89 -10.87 -15.85 -2.31
CA PRO A 89 -11.08 -16.59 -3.52
C PRO A 89 -12.11 -17.69 -3.24
N ILE A 90 -13.34 -17.49 -3.72
CA ILE A 90 -14.42 -18.46 -3.64
C ILE A 90 -13.95 -19.70 -4.39
N ARG A 91 -13.65 -20.77 -3.65
CA ARG A 91 -13.28 -22.06 -4.22
C ARG A 91 -14.53 -22.65 -4.87
N ARG A 92 -14.57 -22.61 -6.21
CA ARG A 92 -15.65 -23.23 -7.01
C ARG A 92 -15.33 -24.70 -7.24
N TYR A 93 -16.26 -25.59 -6.90
CA TYR A 93 -16.18 -27.01 -7.27
C TYR A 93 -17.33 -27.34 -8.23
N ARG A 94 -17.02 -27.90 -9.41
CA ARG A 94 -18.00 -28.21 -10.49
C ARG A 94 -19.01 -27.09 -10.77
N GLY A 95 -18.55 -25.83 -10.80
CA GLY A 95 -19.38 -24.69 -11.18
C GLY A 95 -20.28 -24.10 -10.09
N GLN A 96 -20.29 -24.64 -8.86
CA GLN A 96 -21.00 -24.03 -7.73
C GLN A 96 -20.04 -23.35 -6.74
N PRO A 97 -20.41 -22.16 -6.20
CA PRO A 97 -19.64 -21.50 -5.14
C PRO A 97 -19.86 -22.20 -3.79
N ILE A 98 -18.78 -22.45 -3.06
CA ILE A 98 -18.80 -23.00 -1.70
C ILE A 98 -18.39 -21.88 -0.74
N ASP A 99 -19.23 -21.55 0.24
CA ASP A 99 -18.90 -20.60 1.31
C ASP A 99 -17.84 -21.20 2.24
N ALA A 100 -16.74 -20.47 2.44
CA ALA A 100 -15.67 -20.85 3.37
C ALA A 100 -16.02 -20.47 4.82
N GLY A 101 -17.24 -20.84 5.25
CA GLY A 101 -17.74 -20.60 6.59
C GLY A 101 -17.45 -21.78 7.52
N ASN A 102 -16.45 -21.60 8.38
CA ASN A 102 -16.34 -22.17 9.72
C ASN A 102 -16.19 -23.71 9.88
N GLN A 103 -14.96 -24.18 10.15
CA GLN A 103 -14.75 -25.35 11.01
C GLN A 103 -13.53 -25.13 11.91
N ALA A 104 -13.80 -24.83 13.18
CA ALA A 104 -12.84 -24.93 14.26
C ALA A 104 -12.79 -26.38 14.78
N THR A 105 -11.58 -26.81 15.14
CA THR A 105 -11.22 -27.89 16.09
C THR A 105 -11.65 -29.32 15.80
N GLN A 106 -10.68 -30.19 15.47
CA GLN A 106 -10.39 -31.36 16.32
C GLN A 106 -8.96 -31.88 16.12
N THR A 107 -8.32 -32.15 17.25
CA THR A 107 -6.95 -32.62 17.45
C THR A 107 -6.77 -34.10 17.11
N ASP A 108 -5.61 -34.37 16.52
CA ASP A 108 -4.71 -35.51 16.75
C ASP A 108 -5.10 -36.94 16.29
N THR A 109 -4.19 -37.49 15.46
CA THR A 109 -3.49 -38.78 15.58
C THR A 109 -3.48 -39.57 14.27
N GLY A 110 -2.28 -39.83 13.73
CA GLY A 110 -2.04 -40.94 12.80
C GLY A 110 -1.15 -40.66 11.59
N ASP A 111 0.17 -40.81 11.79
CA ASP A 111 1.08 -41.58 10.92
C ASP A 111 1.03 -41.40 9.38
N LYS A 112 1.98 -40.62 8.83
CA LYS A 112 2.98 -41.02 7.79
C LYS A 112 3.57 -39.81 7.04
N PRO A 113 4.89 -39.77 6.78
CA PRO A 113 5.53 -38.68 6.07
C PRO A 113 5.51 -38.95 4.56
N HIS A 114 4.64 -38.28 3.78
CA HIS A 114 4.82 -38.22 2.33
C HIS A 114 5.69 -37.00 1.94
N ARG A 115 7.02 -37.21 1.95
CA ARG A 115 7.93 -36.38 1.15
C ARG A 115 7.68 -36.68 -0.33
N ALA A 116 6.82 -35.90 -0.98
CA ALA A 116 6.74 -35.87 -2.44
C ALA A 116 7.67 -34.75 -2.95
N GLY A 117 8.96 -35.08 -3.09
CA GLY A 117 9.94 -34.21 -3.75
C GLY A 117 9.52 -33.97 -5.20
N LYS A 118 9.44 -32.70 -5.60
CA LYS A 118 9.12 -32.27 -6.96
C LYS A 118 10.22 -32.76 -7.90
N THR A 119 9.88 -33.58 -8.89
CA THR A 119 10.79 -33.92 -10.00
C THR A 119 10.95 -32.68 -10.89
N LEU A 120 12.12 -32.03 -10.82
CA LEU A 120 12.47 -30.93 -11.72
C LEU A 120 12.88 -31.50 -13.07
N MET A 121 12.12 -31.17 -14.11
CA MET A 121 12.38 -31.59 -15.50
C MET A 121 13.19 -30.49 -16.20
N TYR A 122 14.33 -30.83 -16.82
CA TYR A 122 15.09 -29.89 -17.66
C TYR A 122 15.32 -30.53 -19.04
N ARG A 123 14.85 -29.86 -20.10
CA ARG A 123 14.98 -30.29 -21.51
C ARG A 123 14.60 -31.78 -21.75
N GLY A 124 13.44 -32.19 -21.24
CA GLY A 124 12.89 -33.53 -21.53
C GLY A 124 13.55 -34.71 -20.81
N ARG A 125 14.45 -34.47 -19.84
CA ARG A 125 14.94 -35.52 -18.92
C ARG A 125 14.68 -35.14 -17.47
N ALA A 126 14.23 -36.12 -16.69
CA ALA A 126 14.05 -36.00 -15.25
C ALA A 126 15.41 -36.00 -14.56
N VAL A 127 15.70 -35.00 -13.74
CA VAL A 127 16.93 -34.91 -12.95
C VAL A 127 16.55 -34.93 -11.47
N ALA A 128 17.14 -35.85 -10.70
CA ALA A 128 16.93 -35.91 -9.25
C ALA A 128 17.74 -34.80 -8.57
N GLN A 129 17.05 -33.89 -7.85
CA GLN A 129 17.70 -32.94 -6.94
C GLN A 129 18.31 -33.71 -5.76
N ARG A 130 19.57 -33.43 -5.45
CA ARG A 130 20.25 -33.89 -4.23
C ARG A 130 20.72 -32.68 -3.45
#